data_AF-A0A3D8IKN1-F1
#
_entry.id   AF-A0A3D8IKN1-F1
#
_cell.length_a   1.000
_cell.length_b   1.000
_cell.length_c   1.000
_cell.angle_alpha   90.00
_cell.angle_beta   90.00
_cell.angle_gamma   90.00
#
_symmetry.space_group_name_H-M   'P 1'
#
loop_
_entity.id
_entity.type
_entity.pdbx_description
1 polymer ?
#
loop_
_entity_poly.entity_id
_entity_poly.type
_entity_poly.pdbx_seq_one_letter_code
_entity_poly.pdbx_strand_id
1 'polypeptide(L)'
;MKQKRKTDTFIFRINSQDLDRLEKDSKSLNLTKSQLLRLYIRNKELSNTLALLSKNIEFNNAMLLQISRIAGNINQIAYKLNANEASSSESLLSFKKEADSTRKIFDSLGEYFKKNNKKFERLYL
;
A
#
# COMPACT_ATOMS: atom_id res chain seq x y z
N MET A 1 31.22 24.05 -24.07
CA MET A 1 30.88 24.75 -22.81
C MET A 1 30.13 23.78 -21.89
N LYS A 2 30.65 23.45 -20.71
CA LYS A 2 29.96 22.58 -19.74
C LYS A 2 28.84 23.38 -19.06
N GLN A 3 27.57 23.01 -19.27
CA GLN A 3 26.45 23.60 -18.55
C GLN A 3 26.62 23.36 -17.04
N LYS A 4 26.83 24.43 -16.28
CA LYS A 4 26.79 24.37 -14.80
C LYS A 4 25.35 24.04 -14.41
N ARG A 5 25.11 22.84 -13.88
CA ARG A 5 23.87 22.50 -13.19
C ARG A 5 23.67 23.53 -12.05
N LYS A 6 22.52 24.20 -12.01
CA LYS A 6 22.10 24.97 -10.83
C LYS A 6 22.01 23.97 -9.67
N THR A 7 22.93 24.08 -8.71
CA THR A 7 22.87 23.31 -7.47
C THR A 7 22.15 24.16 -6.43
N ASP A 8 20.93 23.77 -6.10
CA ASP A 8 20.20 24.37 -5.00
C ASP A 8 21.03 24.25 -3.72
N THR A 9 21.25 25.37 -3.05
CA THR A 9 22.08 25.44 -1.85
C THR A 9 21.17 25.64 -0.64
N PHE A 10 21.28 24.72 0.32
CA PHE A 10 20.52 24.76 1.57
C PHE A 10 21.44 25.15 2.72
N ILE A 11 21.01 26.13 3.52
CA ILE A 11 21.72 26.57 4.71
C ILE A 11 21.01 25.99 5.93
N PHE A 12 21.75 25.25 6.75
CA PHE A 12 21.25 24.67 7.99
C PHE A 12 21.83 25.43 9.19
N ARG A 13 20.99 25.77 10.16
CA ARG A 13 21.41 26.25 11.47
C ARG A 13 21.18 25.13 12.47
N ILE A 14 22.26 24.70 13.13
CA ILE A 14 22.25 23.63 14.12
C ILE A 14 22.94 24.12 15.39
N ASN A 15 22.52 23.58 16.54
CA ASN A 15 23.19 23.86 17.81
C ASN A 15 24.53 23.10 17.88
N SER A 16 25.34 23.41 18.89
CA SER A 16 26.65 22.80 19.09
C SER A 16 26.58 21.28 19.31
N GLN A 17 25.60 20.80 20.09
CA GLN A 17 25.45 19.37 20.38
C GLN A 17 25.15 18.55 19.12
N ASP A 18 24.32 19.06 18.22
CA ASP A 18 23.96 18.40 16.97
C ASP A 18 25.12 18.46 15.96
N LEU A 19 25.93 19.53 15.99
CA LEU A 19 27.17 19.60 15.20
C LEU A 19 28.17 18.52 15.65
N ASP A 20 28.35 18.35 16.96
CA ASP A 20 29.25 17.33 17.53
C ASP A 20 28.80 15.92 17.14
N ARG A 21 27.49 15.65 17.18
CA ARG A 21 26.91 14.39 16.70
C ARG A 21 27.17 14.18 15.21
N LEU A 22 26.89 15.19 14.39
CA LEU A 22 27.12 15.12 12.95
C LEU A 22 28.59 14.80 12.64
N GLU A 23 29.54 15.38 13.37
CA GLU A 23 30.97 15.10 13.20
C GLU A 23 31.35 13.67 13.59
N LYS A 24 30.83 13.16 14.71
CA LYS A 24 31.07 11.78 15.12
C LYS A 24 30.52 10.78 14.08
N ASP A 25 29.29 11.01 13.63
CA ASP A 25 28.63 10.14 12.66
C ASP A 25 29.33 10.19 11.31
N SER A 26 29.76 11.38 10.86
CA SER A 26 30.46 11.52 9.57
C SER A 26 31.81 10.81 9.59
N LYS A 27 32.54 10.86 10.71
CA LYS A 27 33.79 10.11 10.89
C LYS A 27 33.55 8.61 10.92
N SER A 28 32.56 8.15 11.69
CA SER A 28 32.21 6.74 11.82
C SER A 28 31.83 6.11 10.47
N LEU A 29 31.05 6.83 9.66
CA LEU A 29 30.56 6.35 8.37
C LEU A 29 31.50 6.67 7.20
N ASN A 30 32.64 7.32 7.45
CA ASN A 30 33.57 7.80 6.43
C ASN A 30 32.89 8.66 5.34
N LEU A 31 32.04 9.60 5.78
CA LEU A 31 31.29 10.52 4.92
C LEU A 31 31.62 11.97 5.26
N THR A 32 31.53 12.85 4.28
CA THR A 32 31.49 14.28 4.55
C THR A 32 30.18 14.65 5.23
N LYS A 33 30.18 15.69 6.08
CA LYS A 33 28.96 16.26 6.71
C LYS A 33 27.84 16.50 5.69
N SER A 34 28.20 17.01 4.50
CA SER A 34 27.25 17.28 3.42
C SER A 34 26.64 16.00 2.83
N GLN A 35 27.44 14.93 2.66
CA GLN A 35 26.93 13.62 2.24
C GLN A 35 26.03 13.01 3.31
N LEU A 36 26.42 13.10 4.58
CA LEU A 36 25.65 12.59 5.70
C LEU A 36 24.29 13.29 5.83
N LEU A 37 24.25 14.62 5.73
CA LEU A 37 23.00 15.39 5.76
C LEU A 37 22.06 14.99 4.60
N ARG A 38 22.60 14.84 3.39
CA ARG A 38 21.80 14.33 2.26
C ARG A 38 21.29 12.92 2.50
N LEU A 39 22.10 12.06 3.11
CA LEU A 39 21.69 10.70 3.47
C LEU A 39 20.54 10.71 4.48
N TYR A 40 20.62 11.53 5.53
CA TYR A 40 19.56 11.66 6.53
C TYR A 40 18.26 12.19 5.94
N ILE A 41 18.33 13.21 5.09
CA ILE A 41 17.16 13.74 4.37
C ILE A 41 16.52 12.64 3.52
N ARG A 42 17.33 11.95 2.71
CA ARG A 42 16.85 10.87 1.83
C ARG A 42 16.25 9.70 2.61
N ASN A 43 16.87 9.31 3.72
CA ASN A 43 16.37 8.22 4.56
C ASN A 43 15.04 8.59 5.22
N LYS A 44 14.86 9.86 5.62
CA LYS A 44 13.58 10.36 6.14
C LYS A 44 12.49 10.30 5.08
N GLU A 45 12.79 10.73 3.85
CA GLU A 45 11.86 10.62 2.72
C GLU A 45 11.47 9.17 2.44
N LEU A 46 12.46 8.27 2.34
CA LEU A 46 12.22 6.84 2.13
C LEU A 46 11.38 6.22 3.25
N SER A 47 11.65 6.58 4.50
CA SER A 47 10.87 6.10 5.65
C SER A 47 9.40 6.56 5.56
N ASN A 48 9.17 7.82 5.17
CA ASN A 48 7.81 8.33 4.96
C ASN A 48 7.10 7.59 3.80
N THR A 49 7.80 7.36 2.69
CA THR A 49 7.26 6.57 1.57
C THR A 49 6.93 5.14 1.99
N LEU A 50 7.82 4.49 2.77
CA LEU A 50 7.59 3.15 3.30
C LEU A 50 6.40 3.11 4.26
N ALA A 51 6.25 4.10 5.14
CA ALA A 51 5.10 4.18 6.03
C ALA A 51 3.78 4.32 5.24
N LEU A 52 3.79 5.12 4.18
CA LEU A 52 2.64 5.30 3.30
C LEU A 52 2.31 4.02 2.52
N LEU A 53 3.33 3.33 1.99
CA LEU A 53 3.17 2.02 1.35
C LEU A 53 2.66 0.98 2.34
N SER A 54 3.24 0.90 3.54
CA SER A 54 2.84 -0.04 4.59
C SER A 54 1.36 0.12 4.98
N LYS A 55 0.88 1.37 5.07
CA LYS A 55 -0.53 1.66 5.32
C LYS A 55 -1.45 1.13 4.20
N ASN A 56 -0.95 1.08 2.97
CA ASN A 56 -1.70 0.59 1.81
C ASN A 56 -1.59 -0.92 1.62
N ILE A 57 -0.52 -1.57 2.10
CA ILE A 57 -0.30 -3.01 1.93
C ILE A 57 -1.38 -3.85 2.62
N GLU A 58 -1.75 -3.54 3.87
CA GLU A 58 -2.81 -4.28 4.57
C GLU A 58 -4.16 -4.18 3.84
N PHE A 59 -4.48 -2.97 3.35
CA PHE A 59 -5.68 -2.73 2.56
C PHE A 59 -5.64 -3.51 1.24
N ASN A 60 -4.54 -3.42 0.49
CA ASN A 60 -4.37 -4.11 -0.79
C ASN A 60 -4.42 -5.64 -0.63
N ASN A 61 -3.80 -6.19 0.42
CA ASN A 61 -3.83 -7.62 0.70
C ASN A 61 -5.24 -8.10 1.07
N ALA A 62 -5.96 -7.34 1.90
CA ALA A 62 -7.35 -7.65 2.23
C ALA A 62 -8.24 -7.60 0.97
N MET A 63 -8.03 -6.61 0.11
CA MET A 63 -8.73 -6.49 -1.18
C MET A 63 -8.45 -7.68 -2.10
N LEU A 64 -7.17 -8.04 -2.32
CA LEU A 64 -6.77 -9.16 -3.15
C LEU A 64 -7.35 -10.48 -2.67
N LEU A 65 -7.42 -10.69 -1.35
CA LEU A 65 -8.05 -11.87 -0.77
C LEU A 65 -9.55 -11.96 -1.10
N GLN A 66 -10.28 -10.84 -1.01
CA GLN A 66 -11.71 -10.86 -1.38
C GLN A 66 -11.92 -11.05 -2.88
N ILE A 67 -11.07 -10.45 -3.73
CA ILE A 67 -11.10 -10.68 -5.19
C ILE A 67 -10.88 -12.16 -5.52
N SER A 68 -9.90 -12.80 -4.87
CA SER A 68 -9.64 -14.23 -5.04
C SER A 68 -10.85 -15.10 -4.67
N ARG A 69 -11.56 -14.77 -3.57
CA ARG A 69 -12.78 -15.48 -3.17
C ARG A 69 -13.92 -15.30 -4.18
N ILE A 70 -14.12 -14.09 -4.68
CA ILE A 70 -15.10 -13.80 -5.73
C ILE A 70 -14.78 -14.61 -6.99
N ALA A 71 -13.52 -14.59 -7.44
CA ALA A 71 -13.09 -15.35 -8.61
C ALA A 71 -13.31 -16.86 -8.44
N GLY A 72 -13.02 -17.41 -7.25
CA GLY A 72 -13.30 -18.80 -6.91
C GLY A 72 -14.78 -19.16 -7.03
N ASN A 73 -15.67 -18.34 -6.46
CA ASN A 73 -17.12 -18.57 -6.52
C ASN A 73 -17.64 -18.45 -7.97
N ILE A 74 -17.18 -17.45 -8.73
CA ILE A 74 -17.55 -17.30 -10.15
C ILE A 74 -17.13 -18.53 -10.96
N ASN A 75 -15.94 -19.07 -10.69
CA ASN A 75 -15.45 -20.25 -11.38
C ASN A 75 -16.27 -21.51 -11.03
N GLN A 76 -16.68 -21.66 -9.76
CA GLN A 76 -17.57 -22.75 -9.33
C GLN A 76 -18.95 -22.66 -9.99
N ILE A 77 -19.50 -21.45 -10.06
CA ILE A 77 -20.74 -21.16 -10.77
C ILE A 77 -20.61 -21.53 -12.25
N ALA A 78 -19.55 -21.06 -12.92
CA ALA A 78 -19.32 -21.34 -14.33
C ALA A 78 -19.14 -22.84 -14.60
N TYR A 79 -18.41 -23.55 -13.73
CA TYR A 79 -18.25 -25.00 -13.82
C TYR A 79 -19.61 -25.71 -13.75
N LYS A 80 -20.47 -25.38 -12.78
CA LYS A 80 -21.80 -25.98 -12.63
C LYS A 80 -22.72 -25.68 -13.81
N LEU A 81 -22.68 -24.46 -14.34
CA LEU A 81 -23.44 -24.09 -15.54
C LEU A 81 -22.98 -24.86 -16.78
N ASN A 82 -21.68 -25.10 -16.93
CA ASN A 82 -21.10 -25.84 -18.04
C ASN A 82 -21.27 -27.37 -17.91
N ALA A 83 -21.43 -27.88 -16.70
CA ALA A 83 -21.56 -29.31 -16.42
C ALA A 83 -22.98 -29.90 -16.67
N ASN A 84 -23.95 -29.12 -17.17
CA ASN A 84 -25.35 -29.54 -17.37
C ASN A 84 -26.07 -30.05 -16.10
N GLU A 85 -25.59 -29.71 -14.89
CA GLU A 85 -26.26 -30.06 -13.62
C GLU A 85 -27.50 -29.20 -13.30
N ALA A 86 -27.85 -28.25 -14.18
CA ALA A 86 -28.87 -27.22 -13.96
C ALA A 86 -30.33 -27.72 -13.84
N SER A 87 -30.57 -29.03 -13.91
CA SER A 87 -31.91 -29.64 -13.92
C SER A 87 -32.38 -30.16 -12.55
N SER A 88 -31.52 -30.20 -11.53
CA SER A 88 -31.90 -30.60 -10.17
C SER A 88 -32.20 -29.40 -9.26
N SER A 89 -33.18 -29.54 -8.36
CA SER A 89 -33.51 -28.50 -7.37
C SER A 89 -32.34 -28.22 -6.40
N GLU A 90 -31.50 -29.21 -6.14
CA GLU A 90 -30.31 -29.10 -5.30
C GLU A 90 -29.19 -28.26 -5.93
N SER A 91 -28.93 -28.41 -7.24
CA SER A 91 -27.92 -27.60 -7.92
C SER A 91 -28.29 -26.11 -7.92
N LEU A 92 -29.58 -25.82 -8.07
CA LEU A 92 -30.17 -24.47 -8.04
C LEU A 92 -30.07 -23.83 -6.64
N LEU A 93 -30.30 -24.61 -5.58
CA LEU A 93 -30.07 -24.19 -4.19
C LEU A 93 -28.58 -23.93 -3.91
N SER A 94 -27.68 -24.78 -4.43
CA SER A 94 -26.23 -24.60 -4.27
C SER A 94 -25.74 -23.32 -4.97
N PHE A 95 -26.24 -23.06 -6.18
CA PHE A 95 -25.92 -21.86 -6.96
C PHE A 95 -26.39 -20.60 -6.24
N LYS A 96 -27.63 -20.62 -5.72
CA LYS A 96 -28.18 -19.49 -4.96
C LYS A 96 -27.33 -19.18 -3.72
N LYS A 97 -26.84 -20.21 -3.03
CA LYS A 97 -25.95 -20.07 -1.88
C LYS A 97 -24.59 -19.45 -2.26
N GLU A 98 -24.01 -19.86 -3.38
CA GLU A 98 -22.76 -19.31 -3.93
C GLU A 98 -22.92 -17.85 -4.38
N ALA A 99 -24.03 -17.53 -5.04
CA ALA A 99 -24.40 -16.17 -5.43
C ALA A 99 -24.62 -15.25 -4.21
N ASP A 100 -25.35 -15.72 -3.20
CA ASP A 100 -25.55 -14.99 -1.95
C ASP A 100 -24.25 -14.79 -1.16
N SER A 101 -23.36 -15.79 -1.15
CA SER A 101 -22.03 -15.66 -0.56
C SER A 101 -21.19 -14.59 -1.28
N THR A 102 -21.25 -14.57 -2.62
CA THR A 102 -20.53 -13.58 -3.43
C THR A 102 -21.07 -12.19 -3.19
N ARG A 103 -22.40 -12.01 -3.13
CA ARG A 103 -23.05 -10.75 -2.79
C ARG A 103 -22.61 -10.23 -1.42
N LYS A 104 -22.58 -11.08 -0.39
CA LYS A 104 -22.11 -10.71 0.96
C LYS A 104 -20.66 -10.24 0.96
N ILE A 105 -19.80 -10.84 0.13
CA ILE A 105 -18.40 -10.39 -0.02
C ILE A 105 -18.38 -8.99 -0.64
N PHE A 106 -19.17 -8.71 -1.68
CA PHE A 106 -19.30 -7.37 -2.27
C PHE A 106 -19.84 -6.34 -1.28
N ASP A 107 -20.85 -6.67 -0.49
CA ASP A 107 -21.40 -5.79 0.55
C ASP A 107 -20.33 -5.46 1.61
N SER A 108 -19.59 -6.48 2.07
CA SER A 108 -18.50 -6.30 3.05
C SER A 108 -17.35 -5.46 2.50
N LEU A 109 -17.01 -5.62 1.22
CA LEU A 109 -16.04 -4.80 0.51
C LEU A 109 -16.53 -3.36 0.46
N GLY A 110 -17.79 -3.13 0.07
CA GLY A 110 -18.41 -1.81 0.02
C GLY A 110 -18.35 -1.07 1.36
N GLU A 111 -18.64 -1.75 2.47
CA GLU A 111 -18.50 -1.17 3.81
C GLU A 111 -17.04 -0.87 4.18
N TYR A 112 -16.13 -1.79 3.85
CA TYR A 112 -14.70 -1.63 4.11
C TYR A 112 -14.11 -0.44 3.32
N PHE A 113 -14.55 -0.25 2.07
CA PHE A 113 -14.22 0.92 1.24
C PHE A 113 -14.78 2.20 1.82
N LYS A 114 -16.06 2.24 2.25
CA LYS A 114 -16.65 3.43 2.89
C LYS A 114 -15.93 3.84 4.17
N LYS A 115 -15.52 2.85 4.98
CA LYS A 115 -14.78 3.07 6.24
C LYS A 115 -13.35 3.57 6.00
N ASN A 116 -12.69 3.07 4.96
CA ASN A 116 -11.30 3.43 4.65
C ASN A 116 -11.18 4.64 3.70
N ASN A 117 -12.18 4.99 2.89
CA ASN A 117 -12.17 6.21 2.07
C ASN A 117 -12.08 7.49 2.92
N LYS A 118 -12.70 7.52 4.12
CA LYS A 118 -12.49 8.63 5.08
C LYS A 118 -11.04 8.76 5.57
N LYS A 119 -10.25 7.68 5.50
CA LYS A 119 -8.80 7.68 5.80
C LYS A 119 -7.93 8.01 4.57
N PHE A 120 -8.42 7.75 3.36
CA PHE A 120 -7.75 8.10 2.10
C PHE A 120 -7.94 9.58 1.70
N GLU A 121 -9.09 10.20 1.97
CA GLU A 121 -9.28 11.65 1.75
C GLU A 121 -8.32 12.52 2.58
N ARG A 122 -7.97 12.08 3.81
CA ARG A 122 -6.96 12.75 4.66
C ARG A 122 -5.50 12.46 4.27
N LEU A 123 -5.25 11.62 3.28
CA LEU A 123 -3.90 11.31 2.78
C LEU A 123 -3.53 12.13 1.54
N TYR A 124 -4.51 12.79 0.90
CA TYR A 124 -4.35 13.61 -0.31
C TYR A 124 -4.55 15.12 -0.06
N LEU A 125 -4.71 15.53 1.20
CA LEU A 125 -4.63 16.91 1.69
C LEU A 125 -3.52 17.01 2.73
#